data_AF-A0A8B6G314-F1
#
_entry.id   AF-A0A8B6G314-F1
#
_cell.length_a   1.000
_cell.length_b   1.000
_cell.length_c   1.000
_cell.angle_alpha   90.00
_cell.angle_beta   90.00
_cell.angle_gamma   90.00
#
_symmetry.space_group_name_H-M   'P 1'
#
loop_
_entity.id
_entity.type
_entity.pdbx_description
1 polymer ?
#
loop_
_entity_poly.entity_id
_entity_poly.type
_entity_poly.pdbx_seq_one_letter_code
_entity_poly.pdbx_strand_id
1 'polypeptide(L)'
;GGAVHSGLWQACQSTTCISGCGVVRCPTALKGTQALETLAFIILMAAVVLVAVQIFVMKDKDIMKKAGAVCCIVAGVFAIIGVIVYATQKGFPISTLHFSFAFCVIAAVGGIVAGVLLIIG
;
A
#
# COMPACT_ATOMS: atom_id res chain seq x y z
N GLY A 1 -16.31 25.64 -11.49
CA GLY A 1 -15.51 25.02 -10.42
C GLY A 1 -14.66 23.94 -11.03
N GLY A 2 -13.35 23.91 -10.76
CA GLY A 2 -12.45 22.88 -11.29
C GLY A 2 -12.69 21.52 -10.64
N ALA A 3 -12.37 20.44 -11.35
CA ALA A 3 -12.39 19.08 -10.81
C ALA A 3 -11.44 18.99 -9.59
N VAL A 4 -11.92 18.33 -8.53
CA VAL A 4 -11.12 18.10 -7.32
C VAL A 4 -10.54 16.69 -7.41
N HIS A 5 -9.22 16.60 -7.44
CA HIS A 5 -8.49 15.34 -7.40
C HIS A 5 -7.96 15.12 -5.99
N SER A 6 -8.47 14.11 -5.31
CA SER A 6 -8.06 13.77 -3.94
C SER A 6 -7.17 12.54 -3.97
N GLY A 7 -5.92 12.70 -3.53
CA GLY A 7 -5.03 11.60 -3.21
C GLY A 7 -5.07 11.28 -1.71
N LEU A 8 -4.27 10.30 -1.30
CA LEU A 8 -4.23 9.88 0.09
C LEU A 8 -3.64 10.97 1.00
N TRP A 9 -2.69 11.77 0.51
CA TRP A 9 -1.94 12.75 1.31
C TRP A 9 -2.29 14.21 0.99
N GLN A 10 -2.76 14.49 -0.23
CA GLN A 10 -3.04 15.83 -0.73
C GLN A 10 -4.30 15.82 -1.58
N ALA A 11 -5.04 16.92 -1.52
CA ALA A 11 -6.15 17.19 -2.42
C ALA A 11 -5.82 18.43 -3.25
N CYS A 12 -6.02 18.34 -4.57
CA CYS A 12 -5.73 19.41 -5.50
C CYS A 12 -7.01 19.85 -6.21
N GLN A 13 -7.19 21.16 -6.31
CA GLN A 13 -8.22 21.78 -7.12
C GLN A 13 -7.54 22.73 -8.10
N SER A 14 -7.63 22.43 -9.40
CA SER A 14 -6.93 23.15 -10.47
C SER A 14 -5.41 23.24 -10.22
N THR A 15 -4.90 24.36 -9.69
CA THR A 15 -3.47 24.61 -9.43
C THR A 15 -3.11 24.65 -7.94
N THR A 16 -4.10 24.66 -7.06
CA THR A 16 -3.90 24.73 -5.62
C THR A 16 -4.02 23.35 -5.00
N CYS A 17 -2.93 22.87 -4.39
CA CYS A 17 -2.90 21.63 -3.63
C CYS A 17 -2.81 21.95 -2.14
N ILE A 18 -3.72 21.37 -1.37
CA ILE A 18 -3.72 21.45 0.09
C ILE A 18 -3.40 20.06 0.65
N SER A 19 -2.65 20.02 1.75
CA SER A 19 -2.47 18.78 2.50
C SER A 19 -3.85 18.28 2.94
N GLY A 20 -4.10 16.98 2.78
CA GLY A 20 -5.43 16.37 2.93
C GLY A 20 -6.07 16.60 4.31
N CYS A 21 -5.28 17.02 5.31
CA CYS A 21 -5.75 17.34 6.67
C CYS A 21 -5.58 18.82 7.08
N GLY A 22 -5.25 19.73 6.15
CA GLY A 22 -4.95 21.14 6.49
C GLY A 22 -6.17 22.05 6.69
N VAL A 23 -7.34 21.70 6.14
CA VAL A 23 -8.48 22.64 6.05
C VAL A 23 -9.84 22.02 6.45
N VAL A 24 -9.98 20.68 6.40
CA VAL A 24 -11.23 19.97 6.73
C VAL A 24 -10.91 18.75 7.59
N ARG A 25 -11.76 18.45 8.58
CA ARG A 25 -11.65 17.26 9.45
C ARG A 25 -11.34 16.02 8.62
N CYS A 26 -10.10 15.54 8.72
CA CYS A 26 -9.69 14.30 8.07
C CYS A 26 -10.55 13.14 8.60
N PRO A 27 -11.28 12.41 7.74
CA PRO A 27 -12.01 11.23 8.15
C PRO A 27 -11.04 10.26 8.84
N THR A 28 -11.42 9.71 10.00
CA THR A 28 -10.57 8.79 10.77
C THR A 28 -10.13 7.59 9.93
N ALA A 29 -10.99 7.15 9.02
CA ALA A 29 -10.70 6.07 8.08
C ALA A 29 -9.63 6.45 7.04
N LEU A 30 -9.50 7.73 6.63
CA LEU A 30 -8.43 8.18 5.74
C LEU A 30 -7.06 8.11 6.44
N LYS A 31 -6.99 8.50 7.71
CA LYS A 31 -5.79 8.36 8.53
C LYS A 31 -5.41 6.89 8.74
N GLY A 32 -6.42 6.02 8.90
CA GLY A 32 -6.23 4.57 8.99
C GLY A 32 -5.62 4.00 7.71
N THR A 33 -6.17 4.36 6.53
CA THR A 33 -5.58 3.96 5.24
C THR A 33 -4.16 4.48 5.08
N GLN A 34 -3.89 5.76 5.41
CA GLN A 34 -2.52 6.31 5.38
C GLN A 34 -1.55 5.45 6.19
N ALA A 35 -1.90 5.10 7.43
CA ALA A 35 -1.06 4.27 8.29
C ALA A 35 -0.85 2.87 7.69
N LEU A 36 -1.91 2.21 7.22
CA LEU A 36 -1.83 0.86 6.62
C LEU A 36 -0.96 0.83 5.36
N GLU A 37 -1.14 1.78 4.45
CA GLU A 37 -0.34 1.90 3.22
C GLU A 37 1.14 2.19 3.55
N THR A 38 1.42 3.05 4.54
CA THR A 38 2.82 3.30 4.96
C THR A 38 3.46 2.07 5.59
N LEU A 39 2.74 1.32 6.42
CA LEU A 39 3.24 0.09 7.02
C LEU A 39 3.47 -0.99 5.95
N ALA A 40 2.54 -1.15 5.00
CA ALA A 40 2.70 -2.06 3.89
C ALA A 40 3.97 -1.74 3.08
N PHE A 41 4.21 -0.46 2.78
CA PHE A 41 5.43 -0.03 2.08
C PHE A 41 6.70 -0.34 2.87
N ILE A 42 6.74 -0.03 4.17
CA ILE A 42 7.91 -0.30 5.03
C ILE A 42 8.20 -1.81 5.12
N ILE A 43 7.16 -2.62 5.29
CA ILE A 43 7.30 -4.08 5.37
C ILE A 43 7.78 -4.67 4.03
N LEU A 44 7.27 -4.17 2.89
CA LEU A 44 7.76 -4.57 1.56
C LEU A 44 9.24 -4.22 1.37
N MET A 45 9.65 -3.02 1.77
CA MET A 45 11.05 -2.62 1.73
C MET A 45 11.93 -3.54 2.59
N ALA A 46 11.48 -3.90 3.79
CA ALA A 46 12.17 -4.88 4.63
C ALA A 46 12.24 -6.26 3.96
N ALA A 47 11.17 -6.72 3.31
CA ALA A 47 11.16 -7.98 2.58
C ALA A 47 12.18 -7.98 1.43
N VAL A 48 12.27 -6.90 0.67
CA VAL A 48 13.28 -6.73 -0.40
C VAL A 48 14.70 -6.82 0.16
N VAL A 49 14.97 -6.18 1.30
CA VAL A 49 16.28 -6.26 1.97
C VAL A 49 16.58 -7.69 2.41
N LEU A 50 15.62 -8.40 3.02
CA LEU A 50 15.80 -9.79 3.45
C LEU A 50 16.10 -10.72 2.27
N VAL A 51 15.37 -10.58 1.17
CA VAL A 51 15.59 -11.36 -0.06
C VAL A 51 16.95 -11.02 -0.68
N ALA A 52 17.35 -9.75 -0.70
CA ALA A 52 18.68 -9.37 -1.19
C ALA A 52 19.80 -9.98 -0.34
N VAL A 53 19.70 -9.92 0.99
CA VAL A 53 20.66 -10.54 1.92
C VAL A 53 20.73 -12.05 1.72
N GLN A 54 19.60 -12.71 1.49
CA GLN A 54 19.54 -14.14 1.18
C GLN A 54 20.28 -14.48 -0.12
N ILE A 55 20.17 -13.65 -1.16
CA ILE A 55 20.82 -13.90 -2.45
C ILE A 55 22.33 -13.70 -2.36
N PHE A 56 22.79 -12.64 -1.68
CA PHE A 56 24.18 -12.19 -1.75
C PHE A 56 25.07 -12.64 -0.59
N VAL A 57 24.51 -12.91 0.60
CA VAL A 57 25.32 -13.02 1.83
C VAL A 57 25.22 -14.38 2.52
N MET A 58 24.02 -14.95 2.67
CA MET A 58 23.80 -16.09 3.58
C MET A 58 23.88 -17.47 2.90
N LYS A 59 24.55 -18.41 3.59
CA LYS A 59 24.55 -19.84 3.23
C LYS A 59 23.23 -20.53 3.59
N ASP A 60 22.62 -20.20 4.73
CA ASP A 60 21.31 -20.71 5.15
C ASP A 60 20.19 -19.81 4.62
N LYS A 61 19.58 -20.27 3.53
CA LYS A 61 18.61 -19.49 2.76
C LYS A 61 17.16 -19.64 3.26
N ASP A 62 16.85 -20.71 3.98
CA ASP A 62 15.46 -21.07 4.27
C ASP A 62 14.75 -20.14 5.27
N ILE A 63 15.45 -19.71 6.33
CA ILE A 63 14.84 -18.85 7.35
C ILE A 63 14.56 -17.45 6.76
N MET A 64 15.52 -16.88 6.03
CA MET A 64 15.37 -15.57 5.39
C MET A 64 14.33 -15.60 4.28
N LYS A 65 14.26 -16.69 3.50
CA LYS A 65 13.24 -16.88 2.47
C LYS A 65 11.84 -16.89 3.07
N LYS A 66 11.63 -17.67 4.13
CA LYS A 66 10.33 -17.74 4.83
C LYS A 66 9.96 -16.41 5.48
N ALA A 67 10.91 -15.72 6.11
CA ALA A 67 10.68 -14.40 6.68
C ALA A 67 10.28 -13.38 5.60
N GLY A 68 11.03 -13.32 4.49
CA GLY A 68 10.71 -12.46 3.35
C GLY A 68 9.33 -12.77 2.75
N ALA A 69 9.00 -14.05 2.61
CA ALA A 69 7.68 -14.47 2.13
C ALA A 69 6.53 -13.98 3.02
N VAL A 70 6.65 -14.16 4.34
CA VAL A 70 5.64 -13.71 5.31
C VAL A 70 5.51 -12.19 5.26
N CYS A 71 6.62 -11.45 5.19
CA CYS A 71 6.59 -10.00 5.07
C CYS A 71 5.85 -9.54 3.79
N CYS A 72 6.12 -10.16 2.64
CA CYS A 72 5.43 -9.86 1.39
C CYS A 72 3.90 -10.09 1.48
N ILE A 73 3.47 -11.21 2.09
CA ILE A 73 2.04 -11.52 2.26
C ILE A 73 1.39 -10.52 3.23
N VAL A 74 1.99 -10.28 4.39
CA VAL A 74 1.45 -9.36 5.41
C VAL A 74 1.32 -7.94 4.85
N ALA A 75 2.34 -7.46 4.12
CA ALA A 75 2.29 -6.15 3.48
C ALA A 75 1.17 -6.06 2.44
N GLY A 76 1.01 -7.08 1.60
CA GLY A 76 -0.08 -7.13 0.62
C GLY A 76 -1.46 -7.13 1.27
N VAL A 77 -1.64 -7.86 2.38
CA VAL A 77 -2.88 -7.84 3.17
C VAL A 77 -3.15 -6.45 3.74
N PHE A 78 -2.15 -5.78 4.31
CA PHE A 78 -2.31 -4.41 4.83
C PHE A 78 -2.70 -3.41 3.75
N ALA A 79 -2.09 -3.49 2.57
CA ALA A 79 -2.47 -2.65 1.42
C ALA A 79 -3.90 -2.94 0.97
N ILE A 80 -4.32 -4.20 0.86
CA ILE A 80 -5.72 -4.54 0.51
C ILE A 80 -6.71 -3.98 1.53
N ILE A 81 -6.42 -4.12 2.84
CA ILE A 81 -7.28 -3.56 3.89
C ILE A 81 -7.35 -2.03 3.76
N GLY A 82 -6.22 -1.35 3.54
CA GLY A 82 -6.15 0.09 3.33
C GLY A 82 -7.04 0.55 2.17
N VAL A 83 -6.92 -0.12 1.03
CA VAL A 83 -7.73 0.09 -0.18
C VAL A 83 -9.22 -0.13 0.07
N ILE A 84 -9.61 -1.21 0.76
CA ILE A 84 -11.02 -1.50 1.09
C ILE A 84 -11.60 -0.42 2.01
N VAL A 85 -10.86 -0.04 3.05
CA VAL A 85 -11.27 1.03 3.98
C VAL A 85 -11.42 2.36 3.24
N TYR A 86 -10.57 2.64 2.25
CA TYR A 86 -10.70 3.83 1.41
C TYR A 86 -11.94 3.77 0.50
N ALA A 87 -12.15 2.65 -0.19
CA ALA A 87 -13.25 2.48 -1.15
C ALA A 87 -14.64 2.41 -0.49
N THR A 88 -14.72 2.01 0.77
CA THR A 88 -16.00 1.87 1.51
C THR A 88 -16.46 3.17 2.18
N GLN A 89 -15.69 4.26 2.10
CA GLN A 89 -16.12 5.54 2.66
C GLN A 89 -17.31 6.11 1.88
N LYS A 90 -18.40 6.42 2.61
CA LYS A 90 -19.58 7.09 2.06
C LYS A 90 -19.16 8.42 1.40
N GLY A 91 -19.34 8.53 0.09
CA GLY A 91 -19.06 9.74 -0.68
C GLY A 91 -17.96 9.60 -1.74
N PHE A 92 -17.30 8.45 -1.86
CA PHE A 92 -16.44 8.14 -3.01
C PHE A 92 -17.22 7.34 -4.07
N PRO A 93 -17.81 7.99 -5.09
CA PRO A 93 -18.37 7.26 -6.21
C PRO A 93 -17.26 6.52 -6.96
N ILE A 94 -17.50 5.27 -7.33
CA ILE A 94 -16.56 4.40 -8.04
C ILE A 94 -16.01 5.07 -9.32
N SER A 95 -16.81 5.95 -9.94
CA SER A 95 -16.43 6.78 -11.09
C SER A 95 -15.32 7.81 -10.83
N THR A 96 -14.94 8.05 -9.57
CA THR A 96 -13.84 8.94 -9.18
C THR A 96 -12.55 8.20 -8.84
N LEU A 97 -12.54 6.87 -8.96
CA LEU A 97 -11.33 6.07 -8.74
C LEU A 97 -10.31 6.35 -9.84
N HIS A 98 -9.14 6.84 -9.42
CA HIS A 98 -8.04 7.17 -10.30
C HIS A 98 -7.10 5.97 -10.50
N PHE A 99 -6.23 6.02 -11.50
CA PHE A 99 -5.26 4.96 -11.79
C PHE A 99 -4.38 4.55 -10.59
N SER A 100 -4.11 5.46 -9.65
CA SER A 100 -3.35 5.17 -8.43
C SER A 100 -4.01 4.10 -7.55
N PHE A 101 -5.34 4.03 -7.53
CA PHE A 101 -6.07 2.99 -6.81
C PHE A 101 -5.84 1.62 -7.44
N ALA A 102 -5.94 1.53 -8.77
CA ALA A 102 -5.71 0.29 -9.50
C ALA A 102 -4.26 -0.20 -9.33
N PHE A 103 -3.28 0.70 -9.39
CA PHE A 103 -1.87 0.34 -9.14
C PHE A 103 -1.64 -0.17 -7.72
N CYS A 104 -2.31 0.39 -6.72
CA CYS A 104 -2.23 -0.10 -5.34
C CYS A 104 -2.76 -1.54 -5.21
N VAL A 105 -3.91 -1.84 -5.83
CA VAL A 105 -4.45 -3.21 -5.88
C VAL A 105 -3.49 -4.17 -6.58
N ILE A 106 -2.95 -3.78 -7.74
CA ILE A 106 -1.99 -4.60 -8.49
C ILE A 106 -0.73 -4.85 -7.65
N ALA A 107 -0.20 -3.82 -6.99
CA ALA A 107 0.97 -3.95 -6.13
C ALA A 107 0.71 -4.87 -4.94
N ALA A 108 -0.47 -4.77 -4.32
CA ALA A 108 -0.85 -5.61 -3.19
C ALA A 108 -0.98 -7.09 -3.59
N VAL A 109 -1.67 -7.37 -4.71
CA VAL A 109 -1.78 -8.72 -5.29
C VAL A 109 -0.40 -9.25 -5.68
N GLY A 110 0.42 -8.43 -6.33
CA GLY A 110 1.79 -8.79 -6.71
C GLY A 110 2.65 -9.16 -5.50
N GLY A 111 2.53 -8.41 -4.39
CA GLY A 111 3.21 -8.71 -3.13
C GLY A 111 2.79 -10.06 -2.55
N ILE A 112 1.49 -10.37 -2.53
CA ILE A 112 0.98 -11.66 -2.04
C ILE A 112 1.49 -12.80 -2.93
N VAL A 113 1.38 -12.65 -4.25
CA VAL A 113 1.85 -13.66 -5.21
C VAL A 113 3.35 -13.90 -5.05
N ALA A 114 4.15 -12.84 -4.94
CA ALA A 114 5.59 -12.96 -4.69
C ALA A 114 5.88 -13.70 -3.38
N GLY A 115 5.14 -13.40 -2.31
CA GLY A 115 5.27 -14.10 -1.04
C GLY A 115 4.94 -15.59 -1.14
N VAL A 116 3.86 -15.95 -1.83
CA VAL A 116 3.49 -17.36 -2.07
C VAL A 116 4.56 -18.08 -2.90
N LEU A 117 5.08 -17.43 -3.95
CA LEU A 117 6.14 -18.01 -4.78
C LEU A 117 7.43 -18.28 -3.98
N LEU A 118 7.79 -17.41 -3.04
CA LEU A 118 8.94 -17.61 -2.14
C LEU A 118 8.75 -18.78 -1.15
N ILE A 119 7.52 -19.19 -0.87
CA ILE A 119 7.24 -20.36 -0.02
C ILE A 119 7.38 -21.66 -0.84
N ILE A 120 6.86 -21.65 -2.07
CA ILE A 120 6.78 -22.85 -2.92
C ILE A 120 8.13 -23.17 -3.59
N GLY A 121 8.84 -22.15 -4.09
CA GLY A 121 10.18 -22.30 -4.69
C GLY A 121 11.26 -22.17 -3.64
#